data_AF-A0A8A5KA38-F1
#
_entry.id   AF-A0A8A5KA38-F1
#
_cell.length_a   1.000
_cell.length_b   1.000
_cell.length_c   1.000
_cell.angle_alpha   90.00
_cell.angle_beta   90.00
_cell.angle_gamma   90.00
#
_symmetry.space_group_name_H-M   'P 1'
#
loop_
_entity.id
_entity.type
_entity.pdbx_description
1 polymer ?
#
loop_
_entity_poly.entity_id
_entity_poly.type
_entity_poly.pdbx_seq_one_letter_code
_entity_poly.pdbx_strand_id
1 'polypeptide(L)' 'NHTLAQIGEEFGGRDHTTVINAERKIETMLKKDKQLKKTVDILKNKILTK' A
#
# COMPACT_ATOMS: atom_id res chain seq x y z
N ASN A 1 -6.27 -4.59 -11.57
CA ASN A 1 -4.89 -4.60 -12.08
C ASN A 1 -4.53 -3.22 -12.59
N HIS A 2 -3.58 -2.53 -11.95
CA HIS A 2 -3.04 -1.23 -12.36
C HIS A 2 -1.51 -1.30 -12.39
N THR A 3 -0.87 -0.59 -13.30
CA THR A 3 0.60 -0.50 -13.33
C THR A 3 1.11 0.42 -12.21
N LEU A 4 2.38 0.28 -11.82
CA LEU A 4 2.99 1.14 -10.80
C LEU A 4 3.02 2.62 -11.22
N ALA A 5 3.15 2.88 -12.53
CA ALA A 5 3.08 4.24 -13.08
C ALA A 5 1.67 4.81 -12.97
N GLN A 6 0.62 4.03 -13.29
CA GLN A 6 -0.77 4.46 -13.12
C GLN A 6 -1.09 4.77 -11.66
N ILE A 7 -0.63 3.92 -10.73
CA ILE A 7 -0.79 4.20 -9.30
C ILE A 7 -0.02 5.47 -8.91
N GLY A 8 1.18 5.69 -9.42
CA GLY A 8 1.93 6.92 -9.16
C GLY A 8 1.17 8.18 -9.61
N GLU A 9 0.60 8.14 -10.83
CA GLU A 9 -0.19 9.21 -11.41
C GLU A 9 -1.43 9.55 -10.58
N GLU A 10 -2.23 8.54 -10.21
CA GLU A 10 -3.43 8.70 -9.37
C GLU A 10 -3.09 9.26 -7.97
N PHE A 11 -1.85 9.07 -7.51
CA PHE A 11 -1.36 9.57 -6.24
C PHE A 11 -0.59 10.91 -6.38
N GLY A 12 -1.02 11.74 -7.34
CA GLY A 12 -0.56 13.11 -7.54
C GLY A 12 0.64 13.23 -8.48
N GLY A 13 0.67 12.45 -9.57
CA GLY A 13 1.74 12.52 -10.57
C GLY A 13 3.08 12.00 -10.07
N ARG A 14 3.08 11.07 -9.11
CA ARG A 14 4.31 10.54 -8.51
C ARG A 14 4.97 9.52 -9.42
N ASP A 15 6.30 9.52 -9.43
CA ASP A 15 7.05 8.51 -10.18
C ASP A 15 6.81 7.09 -9.63
N HIS A 16 6.80 6.10 -10.52
CA HIS A 16 6.58 4.69 -10.20
C HIS A 16 7.54 4.16 -9.11
N THR A 17 8.77 4.67 -9.03
CA THR A 17 9.73 4.32 -7.97
C THR A 17 9.24 4.76 -6.58
N THR A 18 8.42 5.80 -6.49
CA THR A 18 7.80 6.24 -5.24
C THR A 18 6.82 5.19 -4.72
N VAL A 19 6.05 4.56 -5.61
CA VAL A 19 5.14 3.47 -5.27
C VAL A 19 5.92 2.26 -4.76
N ILE A 20 7.01 1.89 -5.44
CA ILE A 20 7.91 0.80 -5.01
C ILE A 20 8.50 1.06 -3.62
N ASN A 21 8.98 2.28 -3.39
CA ASN A 21 9.55 2.66 -2.10
C ASN A 21 8.50 2.67 -0.98
N ALA A 22 7.29 3.13 -1.27
CA ALA A 22 6.17 3.09 -0.33
C ALA A 22 5.79 1.64 0.03
N GLU A 23 5.69 0.75 -0.95
CA GLU A 23 5.39 -0.67 -0.74
C GLU A 23 6.41 -1.32 0.21
N ARG A 24 7.71 -1.19 -0.08
CA ARG A 24 8.80 -1.74 0.75
C ARG A 24 8.78 -1.17 2.18
N LYS A 25 8.53 0.13 2.32
CA LYS A 25 8.43 0.80 3.62
C LYS A 25 7.28 0.23 4.43
N ILE A 26 6.10 0.09 3.83
CA ILE A 26 4.92 -0.47 4.51
C ILE A 26 5.15 -1.94 4.85
N GLU A 27 5.74 -2.74 3.97
CA GLU A 27 6.06 -4.15 4.27
C GLU A 27 6.97 -4.28 5.50
N THR A 28 7.97 -3.40 5.62
CA THR A 28 8.85 -3.36 6.79
C THR A 28 8.12 -2.93 8.06
N MET A 29 7.24 -1.92 7.96
CA MET A 29 6.44 -1.45 9.09
C MET A 29 5.47 -2.53 9.57
N LEU A 30 4.84 -3.28 8.67
CA LEU A 30 3.91 -4.37 9.00
C LEU A 30 4.57 -5.50 9.79
N LYS A 31 5.88 -5.74 9.58
CA LYS A 31 6.64 -6.74 10.34
C LYS A 31 6.94 -6.29 11.77
N LYS A 32 7.06 -4.98 12.00
CA LYS A 32 7.45 -4.39 13.29
C LYS A 32 6.26 -3.94 14.13
N ASP A 33 5.20 -3.48 13.48
CA ASP A 33 4.04 -2.87 14.12
C ASP A 33 2.79 -3.76 13.97
N LYS A 34 2.44 -4.43 15.07
CA LYS A 34 1.25 -5.29 15.15
C LYS A 34 -0.06 -4.51 15.00
N GLN A 35 -0.11 -3.25 15.46
CA GLN A 35 -1.30 -2.41 15.36
C GLN A 35 -1.53 -1.95 13.93
N LEU A 36 -0.47 -1.53 13.24
CA LEU A 36 -0.52 -1.23 11.81
C LEU A 36 -0.98 -2.45 11.02
N LYS A 37 -0.40 -3.63 11.30
CA LYS A 37 -0.81 -4.88 10.66
C LYS A 37 -2.30 -5.16 10.83
N LYS A 38 -2.81 -5.07 12.06
CA LYS A 38 -4.24 -5.25 12.35
C LYS A 38 -5.10 -4.26 11.57
N THR A 39 -4.69 -3.00 11.48
CA THR A 39 -5.41 -1.95 10.73
C THR A 39 -5.48 -2.29 9.24
N VAL A 40 -4.35 -2.69 8.64
CA VAL A 40 -4.29 -3.10 7.24
C VAL A 40 -5.14 -4.35 6.97
N ASP A 41 -5.10 -5.35 7.86
CA ASP A 41 -5.91 -6.56 7.72
C ASP A 41 -7.42 -6.24 7.76
N ILE A 42 -7.85 -5.33 8.66
CA ILE A 42 -9.24 -4.85 8.71
C ILE A 42 -9.63 -4.14 7.41
N LEU A 43 -8.78 -3.25 6.88
CA LEU A 43 -9.05 -2.54 5.63
C LEU A 43 -9.16 -3.50 4.45
N LYS A 44 -8.27 -4.49 4.36
CA LYS A 44 -8.32 -5.53 3.33
C LYS A 44 -9.64 -6.30 3.37
N ASN A 45 -10.08 -6.74 4.55
CA ASN A 45 -11.37 -7.42 4.68
C ASN A 45 -12.53 -6.50 4.25
N LYS A 46 -12.54 -5.23 4.64
CA LYS A 46 -13.61 -4.30 4.23
C LYS A 46 -13.70 -4.08 2.71
N ILE A 47 -12.57 -4.16 2.00
CA ILE A 47 -12.50 -3.93 0.54
C ILE A 47 -12.77 -5.23 -0.24
N LEU A 48 -12.21 -6.36 0.22
CA LEU A 48 -12.25 -7.65 -0.47
C LEU A 48 -13.48 -8.50 -0.15
N THR A 49 -14.13 -8.27 0.99
CA THR A 49 -15.37 -8.98 1.37
C THR A 49 -16.63 -8.27 0.85
N LYS A 50 -16.47 -7.44 -0.18
CA LYS A 50 -17.56 -6.80 -0.93
C LYS A 50 -17.87 -7.58 -2.19
#